data_AF-K1TQY3-F1
#
_entry.id   AF-K1TQY3-F1
#
_cell.length_a   1.000
_cell.length_b   1.000
_cell.length_c   1.000
_cell.angle_alpha   90.00
_cell.angle_beta   90.00
_cell.angle_gamma   90.00
#
_symmetry.space_group_name_H-M   'P 1'
#
loop_
_entity.id
_entity.type
_entity.pdbx_description
1 polymer ?
#
loop_
_entity_poly.entity_id
_entity_poly.type
_entity_poly.pdbx_seq_one_letter_code
_entity_poly.pdbx_strand_id
1 'polypeptide(L)'
;MLKGGVAAIMLILLVYAGSVLVLHYLFVLNRWLGIILSAVLVFYCLAGTTLINEVRQVFLAADHSLEEGRKQVSRIVGRDTSELTDQEVRTAALETLAENLSD
;
A
#
# COMPACT_ATOMS: atom_id res chain seq x y z
N MET A 1 -18.84 8.83 19.76
CA MET A 1 -17.41 9.10 19.49
C MET A 1 -16.47 8.44 20.50
N LEU A 2 -16.61 8.67 21.81
CA LEU A 2 -15.70 8.12 22.84
C LEU A 2 -15.57 6.58 22.83
N LYS A 3 -16.68 5.85 22.69
CA LYS A 3 -16.68 4.37 22.66
C LYS A 3 -15.93 3.79 21.44
N GLY A 4 -16.07 4.42 20.28
CA GLY A 4 -15.38 4.01 19.05
C GLY A 4 -13.87 4.27 19.12
N GLY A 5 -13.47 5.43 19.65
CA GLY A 5 -12.05 5.74 19.86
C GLY A 5 -11.38 4.77 20.83
N VAL A 6 -12.04 4.43 21.93
CA VAL A 6 -11.53 3.45 22.90
C VAL A 6 -11.40 2.05 22.28
N ALA A 7 -12.38 1.62 21.48
CA ALA A 7 -12.31 0.35 20.77
C ALA A 7 -11.14 0.31 19.77
N ALA A 8 -10.94 1.40 19.01
CA ALA A 8 -9.82 1.51 18.07
C ALA A 8 -8.46 1.45 18.78
N ILE A 9 -8.28 2.20 19.87
CA ILE A 9 -7.03 2.20 20.64
C ILE A 9 -6.75 0.80 21.22
N MET A 10 -7.77 0.16 21.82
CA MET A 10 -7.61 -1.20 22.34
C MET A 10 -7.23 -2.19 21.25
N LEU A 11 -7.87 -2.12 20.09
CA LEU A 11 -7.56 -3.00 18.96
C LEU A 11 -6.12 -2.82 18.49
N ILE A 12 -5.68 -1.57 18.31
CA ILE A 12 -4.30 -1.25 17.89
C ILE A 12 -3.29 -1.81 18.90
N LEU A 13 -3.51 -1.57 20.20
CA LEU A 13 -2.61 -2.05 21.25
C LEU A 13 -2.57 -3.59 21.31
N LEU A 14 -3.72 -4.25 21.17
CA LEU A 14 -3.83 -5.70 21.19
C LEU A 14 -3.07 -6.32 20.01
N VAL A 15 -3.29 -5.80 18.80
CA VAL A 15 -2.61 -6.28 17.59
C VAL A 15 -1.11 -6.06 17.71
N TYR A 16 -0.68 -4.87 18.14
CA TYR A 16 0.74 -4.57 18.34
C TYR A 16 1.40 -5.52 19.35
N ALA A 17 0.81 -5.66 20.54
CA ALA A 17 1.33 -6.55 21.57
C ALA A 17 1.35 -8.02 21.10
N GLY A 18 0.29 -8.47 20.42
CA GLY A 18 0.20 -9.80 19.84
C GLY A 18 1.30 -10.07 18.81
N SER A 19 1.51 -9.16 17.86
CA SER A 19 2.56 -9.27 16.85
C SER A 19 3.96 -9.34 17.47
N VAL A 20 4.24 -8.50 18.48
CA VAL A 20 5.54 -8.53 19.19
C VAL A 20 5.74 -9.85 19.92
N LEU A 21 4.73 -10.35 20.63
CA LEU A 21 4.82 -11.62 21.36
C LEU A 21 5.02 -12.81 20.42
N VAL A 22 4.29 -12.87 19.31
CA VAL A 22 4.44 -13.92 18.29
C VAL A 22 5.85 -13.89 17.71
N LEU A 23 6.34 -12.73 17.28
CA LEU A 23 7.70 -12.61 16.74
C LEU A 23 8.74 -13.03 17.78
N HIS A 24 8.62 -12.56 19.02
CA HIS A 24 9.55 -12.93 20.10
C HIS A 24 9.58 -14.44 20.32
N TYR A 25 8.43 -15.08 20.45
CA TYR A 25 8.33 -16.52 20.65
C TYR A 25 8.93 -17.31 19.48
N LEU A 26 8.67 -16.87 18.23
CA LEU A 26 9.24 -17.49 17.04
C LEU A 26 10.76 -17.33 16.98
N PHE A 27 11.31 -16.17 17.35
CA PHE A 27 12.75 -15.97 17.40
C PHE A 27 13.45 -16.83 18.45
N VAL A 28 12.77 -17.11 19.57
CA VAL A 28 13.26 -18.01 20.64
C VAL A 28 13.17 -19.46 20.19
N LEU A 29 12.07 -19.87 19.55
CA LEU A 29 11.86 -21.25 19.10
C LEU A 29 12.75 -21.61 17.91
N ASN A 30 12.76 -20.77 16.86
CA ASN A 30 13.55 -20.97 15.65
C ASN A 30 13.84 -19.62 14.96
N ARG A 31 15.10 -19.20 15.03
CA ARG A 31 15.61 -17.96 14.43
C ARG A 31 15.19 -17.78 12.97
N TRP A 32 15.19 -18.83 12.16
CA TRP A 32 14.84 -18.74 10.74
C TRP A 32 13.35 -18.46 10.54
N LEU A 33 12.47 -19.05 11.35
CA LEU A 33 11.04 -18.80 11.26
C LEU A 33 10.71 -17.35 11.62
N GLY A 34 11.37 -16.81 12.65
CA GLY A 34 11.25 -15.40 13.03
C GLY A 34 11.70 -14.45 11.91
N ILE A 35 12.80 -14.77 11.23
CA ILE A 35 13.29 -13.98 10.07
C ILE A 35 12.28 -14.02 8.91
N ILE A 36 11.79 -15.21 8.55
CA ILE A 36 10.84 -15.36 7.43
C ILE A 36 9.56 -14.58 7.72
N LEU A 37 8.97 -14.75 8.90
CA LEU A 37 7.74 -14.02 9.24
C LEU A 37 7.98 -12.51 9.26
N SER A 38 9.11 -12.05 9.81
CA SER A 38 9.47 -10.63 9.80
C SER A 38 9.61 -10.09 8.38
N ALA A 39 10.26 -10.84 7.48
CA ALA A 39 10.40 -10.44 6.08
C ALA A 39 9.05 -10.33 5.37
N VAL A 40 8.13 -11.27 5.63
CA VAL A 40 6.76 -11.20 5.11
C VAL A 40 6.01 -9.99 5.65
N LEU A 41 6.07 -9.73 6.96
CA LEU A 41 5.42 -8.55 7.57
C LEU A 41 5.97 -7.24 6.98
N VAL A 42 7.30 -7.12 6.88
CA VAL A 42 7.96 -5.94 6.29
C VAL A 42 7.57 -5.79 4.82
N PHE A 43 7.48 -6.89 4.06
CA PHE A 43 7.05 -6.86 2.67
C PHE A 43 5.64 -6.26 2.53
N TYR A 44 4.66 -6.69 3.35
CA TYR A 44 3.32 -6.10 3.33
C TYR A 44 3.31 -4.62 3.74
N CYS A 45 4.11 -4.24 4.75
CA CYS A 45 4.24 -2.82 5.13
C CYS A 45 4.85 -1.97 3.99
N LEU A 46 5.81 -2.52 3.24
CA LEU A 46 6.44 -1.84 2.11
C LEU A 46 5.54 -1.81 0.87
N ALA A 47 4.69 -2.81 0.65
CA ALA A 47 3.81 -2.90 -0.50
C ALA A 47 2.92 -1.66 -0.67
N GLY A 48 2.29 -1.20 0.41
CA GLY A 48 1.50 0.04 0.40
C GLY A 48 2.34 1.28 0.08
N THR A 49 3.59 1.34 0.57
CA THR A 49 4.51 2.44 0.25
C THR A 49 4.88 2.44 -1.23
N THR A 50 5.13 1.26 -1.81
CA THR A 50 5.41 1.09 -3.24
C THR A 50 4.22 1.53 -4.09
N LEU A 51 3.00 1.14 -3.72
CA LEU A 51 1.78 1.54 -4.41
C LEU A 51 1.58 3.06 -4.42
N ILE A 52 1.74 3.71 -3.25
CA ILE A 52 1.66 5.17 -3.14
C ILE A 52 2.74 5.85 -4.01
N ASN A 53 3.94 5.28 -4.06
CA ASN A 53 5.01 5.79 -4.89
C ASN A 53 4.69 5.66 -6.40
N GLU A 54 4.17 4.53 -6.86
CA GLU A 54 3.78 4.35 -8.28
C GLU A 54 2.72 5.38 -8.70
N VAL A 55 1.72 5.62 -7.86
CA VAL A 55 0.70 6.66 -8.10
C VAL A 55 1.34 8.03 -8.15
N ARG A 56 2.20 8.37 -7.20
CA ARG A 56 2.95 9.64 -7.23
C ARG A 56 3.76 9.80 -8.51
N GLN A 57 4.38 8.74 -9.03
CA GLN A 57 5.10 8.79 -10.31
C GLN A 57 4.16 9.09 -11.48
N VAL A 58 2.90 8.61 -11.46
CA VAL A 58 1.90 8.99 -12.48
C VAL A 58 1.67 10.50 -12.48
N PHE A 59 1.47 11.11 -11.31
CA PHE A 59 1.26 12.56 -11.20
C PHE A 59 2.48 13.35 -11.70
N LEU A 60 3.69 12.95 -11.30
CA LEU A 60 4.92 13.60 -11.75
C LEU A 60 5.13 13.47 -13.27
N ALA A 61 4.82 12.31 -13.84
CA ALA A 61 4.89 12.07 -15.28
C ALA A 61 3.84 12.90 -16.06
N ALA A 62 2.61 12.95 -15.55
CA ALA A 62 1.53 13.75 -16.14
C ALA A 62 1.82 15.26 -16.09
N ASP A 63 2.46 15.74 -15.02
CA ASP A 63 2.92 17.13 -14.90
C ASP A 63 4.01 17.48 -15.94
N HIS A 64 4.79 16.49 -16.40
CA HIS A 64 5.79 16.68 -17.44
C HIS A 64 5.19 16.60 -18.85
N SER A 65 4.37 15.57 -19.13
CA SER A 65 3.56 15.49 -20.34
C SER A 65 2.41 14.48 -20.21
N LEU A 66 1.31 14.73 -20.92
CA LEU A 66 0.16 13.81 -20.95
C LEU A 66 0.56 12.41 -21.41
N GLU A 67 1.43 12.30 -22.41
CA GLU A 67 1.86 11.01 -22.97
C GLU A 67 2.69 10.19 -21.96
N GLU A 68 3.56 10.85 -21.20
CA GLU A 68 4.29 10.19 -20.10
C GLU A 68 3.36 9.77 -18.97
N GLY A 69 2.38 10.62 -18.64
CA GLY A 69 1.31 10.27 -17.68
C GLY A 69 0.53 9.03 -18.10
N ARG A 70 0.10 8.94 -19.37
CA ARG A 70 -0.58 7.78 -19.96
C ARG A 70 0.28 6.51 -19.88
N LYS A 71 1.55 6.62 -20.24
CA LYS A 71 2.49 5.49 -20.18
C LYS A 71 2.74 5.02 -18.75
N GLN A 72 2.79 5.93 -17.78
CA GLN A 72 3.03 5.55 -16.40
C GLN A 72 1.77 4.94 -15.76
N VAL A 73 0.59 5.48 -16.05
CA VAL A 73 -0.68 4.94 -15.53
C VAL A 73 -1.00 3.57 -16.13
N SER A 74 -0.65 3.30 -17.40
CA SER A 74 -0.84 1.98 -18.04
C SER A 74 -0.11 0.82 -17.36
N ARG A 75 0.89 1.11 -16.52
CA ARG A 75 1.60 0.10 -15.73
C ARG A 75 0.79 -0.37 -14.53
N ILE A 76 -0.17 0.42 -14.06
CA ILE A 76 -0.96 0.17 -12.86
C ILE A 76 -2.44 -0.11 -13.15
N VAL A 77 -2.98 0.35 -14.30
CA VAL A 77 -4.32 -0.01 -14.77
C VAL A 77 -4.27 -1.08 -15.87
N GLY A 78 -5.21 -2.03 -15.83
CA GLY A 78 -5.34 -3.08 -16.83
C GLY A 78 -6.09 -2.71 -18.12
N ARG A 79 -6.49 -1.45 -18.30
CA ARG A 79 -7.23 -0.97 -19.48
C ARG A 79 -6.35 -0.15 -20.42
N ASP A 80 -6.80 0.05 -21.66
CA ASP A 80 -6.14 0.97 -22.59
C ASP A 80 -6.19 2.41 -22.05
N THR A 81 -5.06 3.11 -22.16
CA THR A 81 -4.81 4.45 -21.60
C THR A 81 -4.52 5.49 -22.68
N SER A 82 -4.44 5.07 -23.94
CA SER A 82 -4.03 5.90 -25.08
C SER A 82 -4.94 7.11 -25.33
N GLU A 83 -6.24 6.99 -25.02
CA GLU A 83 -7.22 8.05 -25.21
C GLU A 83 -7.51 8.88 -23.94
N LEU A 84 -6.91 8.56 -22.79
CA LEU A 84 -7.22 9.24 -21.53
C LEU A 84 -6.78 10.70 -21.54
N THR A 85 -7.63 11.60 -21.05
CA THR A 85 -7.26 12.99 -20.75
C THR A 85 -6.37 13.08 -19.51
N ASP A 86 -5.72 14.23 -19.29
CA ASP A 86 -4.87 14.44 -18.10
C ASP A 86 -5.63 14.18 -16.78
N GLN A 87 -6.89 14.64 -16.73
CA GLN A 87 -7.75 14.44 -15.57
C GLN A 87 -8.10 12.96 -15.37
N GLU A 88 -8.38 12.23 -16.45
CA GLU A 88 -8.69 10.80 -16.38
C GLU A 88 -7.46 9.96 -16.00
N VAL A 89 -6.26 10.35 -16.42
CA VAL A 89 -4.99 9.72 -15.98
C VAL A 89 -4.84 9.84 -14.46
N ARG A 90 -5.01 11.05 -13.91
CA ARG A 90 -4.91 11.29 -12.45
C ARG A 90 -6.00 10.56 -11.67
N THR A 91 -7.23 10.57 -12.22
CA THR A 91 -8.37 9.88 -11.61
C THR A 91 -8.15 8.37 -11.59
N ALA A 92 -7.73 7.78 -12.71
CA ALA A 92 -7.46 6.35 -12.80
C ALA A 92 -6.38 5.90 -11.80
N ALA A 93 -5.32 6.70 -11.62
CA ALA A 93 -4.29 6.40 -10.63
C ALA A 93 -4.83 6.42 -9.19
N LEU A 94 -5.70 7.38 -8.86
CA LEU A 94 -6.34 7.45 -7.54
C LEU A 94 -7.38 6.34 -7.32
N GLU A 95 -8.12 5.96 -8.36
CA GLU A 95 -9.04 4.81 -8.33
C GLU A 95 -8.28 3.52 -8.03
N THR A 96 -7.19 3.25 -8.75
CA THR A 96 -6.34 2.08 -8.49
C THR A 96 -5.75 2.10 -7.08
N LEU A 97 -5.32 3.27 -6.59
CA LEU A 97 -4.84 3.41 -5.21
C LEU A 97 -5.94 3.08 -4.19
N ALA A 98 -7.13 3.63 -4.39
CA ALA A 98 -8.26 3.45 -3.49
C ALA A 98 -8.74 2.00 -3.48
N GLU A 99 -8.79 1.35 -4.66
CA GLU A 99 -9.15 -0.05 -4.81
C GLU A 99 -8.18 -0.96 -4.05
N ASN A 100 -6.87 -0.79 -4.27
CA ASN A 100 -5.84 -1.60 -3.60
C ASN A 100 -5.67 -1.32 -2.10
N LEU A 101 -6.12 -0.16 -1.60
CA LEU A 101 -6.12 0.13 -0.17
C LEU A 101 -7.43 -0.24 0.53
N SER A 102 -8.51 -0.41 -0.25
CA SER A 102 -9.81 -0.81 0.27
C SER A 102 -10.00 -2.33 0.31
N ASP A 103 -9.20 -3.08 -0.45
CA ASP A 103 -9.11 -4.55 -0.42
C ASP A 103 -8.25 -5.02 0.77
#